data_AF-A0A7Y5L6T7-F1
#
_entry.id   AF-A0A7Y5L6T7-F1
#
_cell.length_a   1.000
_cell.length_b   1.000
_cell.length_c   1.000
_cell.angle_alpha   90.00
_cell.angle_beta   90.00
_cell.angle_gamma   90.00
#
_symmetry.space_group_name_H-M   'P 1'
#
loop_
_entity.id
_entity.type
_entity.pdbx_description
1 polymer ?
#
loop_
_entity_poly.entity_id
_entity_poly.type
_entity_poly.pdbx_seq_one_letter_code
_entity_poly.pdbx_strand_id
1 'polypeptide(L)'
;MSSLLLCACAREELRVKASQYRFKLDGENYRLRSITSEGESKFYNELIGAEFMAVDFDQDRILDCILLGEASLEEAQAIYEYGLNELSKENKLQLRMPTAKRYQHESNDLRLEIISFQRTNGQPFNEFKITGARQMVTPLLNVFVDRNADGTLDEVLKGAMALEKAQAQYAEMIEAGLQRQALIRTNGMILVKEP
;
A
#
# COMPACT_ATOMS: atom_id res chain seq x y z
N MET A 1 -52.15 26.46 9.34
CA MET A 1 -50.80 26.48 9.96
C MET A 1 -49.95 25.49 9.18
N SER A 2 -49.09 25.98 8.29
CA SER A 2 -48.20 25.14 7.48
C SER A 2 -46.90 24.94 8.23
N SER A 3 -46.62 23.69 8.63
CA SER A 3 -45.34 23.29 9.20
C SER A 3 -44.29 23.21 8.09
N LEU A 4 -43.34 24.13 8.07
CA LEU A 4 -42.11 23.98 7.28
C LEU A 4 -41.22 22.93 7.97
N LEU A 5 -41.09 21.76 7.36
CA LEU A 5 -40.06 20.78 7.67
C LEU A 5 -38.73 21.25 7.06
N LEU A 6 -37.85 21.79 7.90
CA LEU A 6 -36.46 22.02 7.56
C LEU A 6 -35.71 20.68 7.68
N CYS A 7 -35.60 19.95 6.57
CA CYS A 7 -34.61 18.88 6.44
C CYS A 7 -33.22 19.51 6.31
N ALA A 8 -32.55 19.72 7.45
CA ALA A 8 -31.12 19.99 7.46
C ALA A 8 -30.37 18.68 7.21
N CYS A 9 -29.97 18.43 5.97
CA CYS A 9 -28.94 17.43 5.68
C CYS A 9 -27.61 17.97 6.23
N ALA A 10 -27.24 17.56 7.44
CA ALA A 10 -25.91 17.78 7.97
C ALA A 10 -24.93 17.03 7.06
N ARG A 11 -24.20 17.76 6.23
CA ARG A 11 -23.08 17.20 5.46
C ARG A 11 -21.96 16.97 6.46
N GLU A 12 -21.77 15.72 6.85
CA GLU A 12 -20.66 15.31 7.72
C GLU A 12 -19.36 15.63 6.97
N GLU A 13 -18.65 16.69 7.39
CA GLU A 13 -17.34 17.00 6.84
C GLU A 13 -16.39 15.88 7.23
N LEU A 14 -15.91 15.12 6.24
CA LEU A 14 -14.90 14.08 6.42
C LEU A 14 -13.67 14.66 7.15
N ARG A 15 -13.51 14.33 8.43
CA ARG A 15 -12.39 14.81 9.24
C ARG A 15 -11.17 13.94 8.94
N VAL A 16 -10.17 14.54 8.30
CA VAL A 16 -8.84 13.95 8.16
C VAL A 16 -8.09 14.16 9.47
N LYS A 17 -7.70 13.06 10.11
CA LYS A 17 -6.80 13.03 11.27
C LYS A 17 -5.40 12.65 10.81
N ALA A 18 -4.41 13.37 11.32
CA ALA A 18 -3.00 13.07 11.10
C ALA A 18 -2.29 12.89 12.44
N SER A 19 -1.55 11.78 12.60
CA SER A 19 -0.56 11.63 13.67
C SER A 19 0.84 11.72 13.08
N GLN A 20 1.80 12.20 13.86
CA GLN A 20 3.19 12.34 13.40
C GLN A 20 4.18 11.90 14.47
N TYR A 21 5.30 11.36 14.00
CA TYR A 21 6.44 10.94 14.81
C TYR A 21 7.72 11.46 14.14
N ARG A 22 8.66 11.96 14.94
CA ARG A 22 9.94 12.48 14.44
C ARG A 22 11.06 11.67 15.04
N PHE A 23 12.06 11.35 14.22
CA PHE A 23 13.23 10.61 14.63
C PHE A 23 14.47 11.12 13.89
N LYS A 24 15.64 10.72 14.38
CA LYS A 24 16.94 11.09 13.82
C LYS A 24 17.69 9.82 13.41
N LEU A 25 18.29 9.84 12.22
CA LEU A 25 19.13 8.78 11.69
C LEU A 25 20.30 9.43 10.95
N ASP A 26 21.53 9.00 11.25
CA ASP A 26 22.77 9.49 10.62
C ASP A 26 22.95 11.01 10.57
N GLY A 27 22.45 11.72 11.60
CA GLY A 27 22.54 13.18 11.66
C GLY A 27 21.32 13.92 11.09
N GLU A 28 20.51 13.24 10.29
CA GLU A 28 19.37 13.81 9.57
C GLU A 28 18.04 13.60 10.31
N ASN A 29 17.11 14.54 10.12
CA ASN A 29 15.78 14.49 10.74
C ASN A 29 14.74 13.95 9.77
N TYR A 30 13.96 12.99 10.25
CA TYR A 30 12.88 12.38 9.49
C TYR A 30 11.56 12.48 10.24
N ARG A 31 10.47 12.41 9.49
CA ARG A 31 9.11 12.39 10.05
C ARG A 31 8.30 11.27 9.43
N LEU A 32 7.69 10.45 10.27
CA LEU A 32 6.57 9.58 9.91
C LEU A 32 5.28 10.32 10.14
N ARG A 33 4.38 10.31 9.16
CA ARG A 33 3.03 10.87 9.30
C ARG A 33 2.00 9.82 8.89
N SER A 34 1.11 9.46 9.81
CA SER A 34 -0.02 8.59 9.51
C SER A 34 -1.25 9.45 9.25
N ILE A 35 -1.84 9.33 8.06
CA ILE A 35 -3.06 10.02 7.66
C ILE A 35 -4.22 9.03 7.74
N THR A 36 -5.33 9.46 8.34
CA THR A 36 -6.55 8.67 8.46
C THR A 36 -7.78 9.57 8.30
N SER A 37 -8.70 9.24 7.39
CA SER A 37 -10.00 9.93 7.31
C SER A 37 -11.09 9.13 8.04
N GLU A 38 -11.94 9.80 8.82
CA GLU A 38 -13.20 9.20 9.26
C GLU A 38 -14.04 8.82 8.02
N GLY A 39 -14.63 7.61 7.97
CA GLY A 39 -15.37 7.11 6.80
C GLY A 39 -14.54 6.32 5.76
N GLU A 40 -13.36 5.84 6.14
CA GLU A 40 -12.52 4.86 5.44
C GLU A 40 -11.88 5.21 4.09
N SER A 41 -12.10 6.42 3.55
CA SER A 41 -11.66 6.69 2.18
C SER A 41 -10.15 6.94 1.98
N LYS A 42 -9.40 7.33 3.01
CA LYS A 42 -7.95 7.61 2.92
C LYS A 42 -7.22 7.21 4.20
N PHE A 43 -6.38 6.18 4.09
CA PHE A 43 -5.38 5.85 5.09
C PHE A 43 -4.07 5.61 4.37
N TYR A 44 -2.99 6.21 4.85
CA TYR A 44 -1.65 5.98 4.33
C TYR A 44 -0.65 6.49 5.36
N ASN A 45 0.57 6.01 5.28
CA ASN A 45 1.70 6.55 6.00
C ASN A 45 2.62 7.27 5.03
N GLU A 46 3.25 8.34 5.49
CA GLU A 46 4.28 9.03 4.75
C GLU A 46 5.59 8.99 5.54
N LEU A 47 6.69 8.75 4.85
CA LEU A 47 8.02 9.08 5.30
C LEU A 47 8.44 10.40 4.65
N ILE A 48 8.83 11.38 5.47
CA ILE A 48 9.25 12.70 5.02
C ILE A 48 10.70 12.91 5.47
N GLY A 49 11.60 13.04 4.49
CA GLY A 49 12.97 13.51 4.67
C GLY A 49 13.11 15.00 4.30
N ALA A 50 14.33 15.52 4.29
CA ALA A 50 14.60 16.90 3.90
C ALA A 50 14.26 17.15 2.42
N GLU A 51 14.69 16.25 1.54
CA GLU A 51 14.61 16.40 0.08
C GLU A 51 13.66 15.38 -0.58
N PHE A 52 12.97 14.54 0.19
CA PHE A 52 12.07 13.53 -0.37
C PHE A 52 10.83 13.26 0.51
N MET A 53 9.80 12.70 -0.13
CA MET A 53 8.62 12.15 0.53
C MET A 53 8.24 10.83 -0.11
N ALA A 54 8.08 9.80 0.70
CA ALA A 54 7.65 8.46 0.30
C ALA A 54 6.34 8.08 0.99
N VAL A 55 5.57 7.17 0.39
CA VAL A 55 4.24 6.79 0.89
C VAL A 55 4.05 5.29 0.93
N ASP A 56 3.39 4.84 2.00
CA ASP A 56 2.84 3.50 2.24
C ASP A 56 1.29 3.64 2.26
N PHE A 57 0.63 3.26 1.18
CA PHE A 57 -0.79 3.50 0.90
C PHE A 57 -1.73 2.54 1.63
N ASP A 58 -1.30 1.35 2.03
CA ASP A 58 -2.14 0.39 2.77
C ASP A 58 -1.71 0.18 4.22
N GLN A 59 -0.71 0.93 4.68
CA GLN A 59 -0.13 0.89 6.02
C GLN A 59 0.45 -0.47 6.38
N ASP A 60 0.93 -1.23 5.39
CA ASP A 60 1.50 -2.56 5.59
C ASP A 60 3.00 -2.54 5.94
N ARG A 61 3.56 -1.32 6.11
CA ARG A 61 4.97 -1.03 6.44
C ARG A 61 5.91 -1.11 5.25
N ILE A 62 5.38 -1.11 4.04
CA ILE A 62 6.13 -1.11 2.80
C ILE A 62 5.78 0.17 2.04
N LEU A 63 6.79 0.96 1.68
CA LEU A 63 6.58 2.17 0.88
C LEU A 63 6.31 1.77 -0.57
N ASP A 64 5.17 2.17 -1.13
CA ASP A 64 4.82 1.90 -2.52
C ASP A 64 5.58 2.81 -3.51
N CYS A 65 5.83 4.07 -3.14
CA CYS A 65 6.50 5.02 -4.03
C CYS A 65 7.11 6.24 -3.35
N ILE A 66 7.99 6.90 -4.09
CA ILE A 66 8.50 8.25 -3.82
C ILE A 66 7.57 9.25 -4.51
N LEU A 67 6.89 10.09 -3.72
CA LEU A 67 6.00 11.14 -4.22
C LEU A 67 6.74 12.42 -4.59
N LEU A 68 7.84 12.73 -3.91
CA LEU A 68 8.66 13.92 -4.12
C LEU A 68 10.13 13.60 -3.89
N GLY A 69 11.02 14.22 -4.65
CA GLY A 69 12.48 14.06 -4.51
C GLY A 69 13.07 12.94 -5.36
N GLU A 70 14.37 12.71 -5.18
CA GLU A 70 15.17 11.75 -5.97
C GLU A 70 15.71 10.58 -5.13
N ALA A 71 15.23 10.39 -3.89
CA ALA A 71 15.62 9.25 -3.07
C ALA A 71 15.20 7.94 -3.76
N SER A 72 16.03 6.90 -3.63
CA SER A 72 15.62 5.57 -4.08
C SER A 72 14.58 4.99 -3.14
N LEU A 73 13.68 4.15 -3.67
CA LEU A 73 12.65 3.50 -2.85
C LEU A 73 13.28 2.55 -1.82
N GLU A 74 14.38 1.88 -2.17
CA GLU A 74 15.16 1.03 -1.27
C GLU A 74 15.72 1.83 -0.08
N GLU A 75 16.37 2.96 -0.35
CA GLU A 75 16.90 3.85 0.70
C GLU A 75 15.79 4.39 1.59
N ALA A 76 14.70 4.87 1.00
CA ALA A 76 13.54 5.35 1.76
C ALA A 76 12.94 4.22 2.63
N GLN A 77 12.87 2.99 2.11
CA GLN A 77 12.35 1.85 2.86
C GLN A 77 13.22 1.53 4.09
N ALA A 78 14.55 1.58 3.97
CA ALA A 78 15.44 1.36 5.10
C ALA A 78 15.23 2.40 6.22
N ILE A 79 15.08 3.69 5.84
CA ILE A 79 14.78 4.78 6.78
C ILE A 79 13.40 4.58 7.43
N TYR A 80 12.41 4.16 6.65
CA TYR A 80 11.05 3.91 7.13
C TYR A 80 11.01 2.79 8.17
N GLU A 81 11.67 1.68 7.88
CA GLU A 81 11.79 0.53 8.80
C GLU A 81 12.49 0.93 10.10
N TYR A 82 13.54 1.75 10.04
CA TYR A 82 14.17 2.30 11.25
C TYR A 82 13.17 3.09 12.10
N GLY A 83 12.42 4.04 11.49
CA GLY A 83 11.43 4.84 12.21
C GLY A 83 10.28 4.03 12.82
N LEU A 84 9.82 2.99 12.11
CA LEU A 84 8.80 2.07 12.63
C LEU A 84 9.33 1.23 13.80
N ASN A 85 10.59 0.82 13.75
CA ASN A 85 11.23 0.11 14.85
C ASN A 85 11.34 0.99 16.10
N GLU A 86 11.70 2.27 15.95
CA GLU A 86 11.72 3.24 17.07
C GLU A 86 10.31 3.44 17.66
N LEU A 87 9.29 3.65 16.82
CA LEU A 87 7.89 3.70 17.25
C LEU A 87 7.44 2.45 18.02
N SER A 88 7.88 1.28 17.57
CA SER A 88 7.58 0.01 18.22
C SER A 88 8.24 -0.10 19.59
N LYS A 89 9.51 0.30 19.72
CA LYS A 89 10.22 0.33 21.02
C LYS A 89 9.55 1.27 22.02
N GLU A 90 8.96 2.36 21.54
CA GLU A 90 8.21 3.31 22.37
C GLU A 90 6.76 2.88 22.64
N ASN A 91 6.30 1.72 22.16
CA ASN A 91 4.90 1.26 22.23
C ASN A 91 3.89 2.25 21.62
N LYS A 92 4.31 3.02 20.62
CA LYS A 92 3.47 4.01 19.92
C LYS A 92 2.95 3.53 18.57
N LEU A 93 3.42 2.37 18.11
CA LEU A 93 3.01 1.79 16.84
C LEU A 93 1.65 1.08 16.98
N GLN A 94 0.60 1.65 16.40
CA GLN A 94 -0.66 0.94 16.16
C GLN A 94 -0.67 0.36 14.76
N LEU A 95 -0.85 -0.96 14.69
CA LEU A 95 -1.10 -1.64 13.43
C LEU A 95 -2.56 -1.46 13.03
N ARG A 96 -2.78 -1.09 11.78
CA ARG A 96 -4.09 -1.19 11.14
C ARG A 96 -4.08 -2.37 10.18
N MET A 97 -5.22 -3.06 10.10
CA MET A 97 -5.43 -4.05 9.06
C MET A 97 -5.69 -3.28 7.76
N PRO A 98 -4.95 -3.57 6.68
CA PRO A 98 -5.17 -2.93 5.39
C PRO A 98 -6.61 -3.11 4.91
N THR A 99 -7.23 -2.04 4.42
CA THR A 99 -8.54 -2.06 3.77
C THR A 99 -8.45 -2.05 2.24
N ALA A 100 -7.23 -2.04 1.69
CA ALA A 100 -7.00 -2.06 0.25
C ALA A 100 -7.64 -3.29 -0.40
N LYS A 101 -8.01 -3.18 -1.69
CA LYS A 101 -8.66 -4.25 -2.44
C LYS A 101 -7.65 -5.36 -2.72
N ARG A 102 -7.83 -6.55 -2.13
CA ARG A 102 -6.89 -7.68 -2.28
C ARG A 102 -7.57 -8.86 -2.98
N TYR A 103 -6.92 -9.41 -3.99
CA TYR A 103 -7.19 -10.75 -4.50
C TYR A 103 -6.07 -11.68 -4.05
N GLN A 104 -6.42 -12.77 -3.36
CA GLN A 104 -5.44 -13.67 -2.75
C GLN A 104 -5.60 -15.10 -3.26
N HIS A 105 -4.47 -15.79 -3.41
CA HIS A 105 -4.40 -17.20 -3.73
C HIS A 105 -3.29 -17.87 -2.93
N GLU A 106 -3.58 -19.03 -2.35
CA GLU A 106 -2.57 -19.85 -1.67
C GLU A 106 -2.17 -21.01 -2.58
N SER A 107 -0.86 -21.16 -2.82
CA SER A 107 -0.28 -22.20 -3.67
C SER A 107 1.07 -22.63 -3.12
N ASN A 108 1.28 -23.93 -2.93
CA ASN A 108 2.58 -24.54 -2.59
C ASN A 108 3.34 -23.84 -1.45
N ASP A 109 2.70 -23.69 -0.28
CA ASP A 109 3.24 -22.97 0.89
C ASP A 109 3.57 -21.48 0.63
N LEU A 110 3.03 -20.88 -0.43
CA LEU A 110 3.09 -19.45 -0.70
C LEU A 110 1.68 -18.86 -0.64
N ARG A 111 1.59 -17.64 -0.11
CA ARG A 111 0.45 -16.77 -0.28
C ARG A 111 0.82 -15.69 -1.29
N LEU A 112 0.06 -15.65 -2.37
CA LEU A 112 0.19 -14.73 -3.46
C LEU A 112 -0.97 -13.73 -3.39
N GLU A 113 -0.67 -12.44 -3.47
CA GLU A 113 -1.67 -11.37 -3.36
C GLU A 113 -1.50 -10.34 -4.47
N ILE A 114 -2.59 -9.97 -5.13
CA ILE A 114 -2.68 -8.78 -5.98
C ILE A 114 -3.47 -7.74 -5.23
N ILE A 115 -2.91 -6.54 -5.08
CA ILE A 115 -3.56 -5.41 -4.42
C ILE A 115 -3.65 -4.27 -5.42
N SER A 116 -4.86 -3.75 -5.64
CA SER A 116 -5.05 -2.60 -6.54
C SER A 116 -5.22 -1.32 -5.75
N PHE A 117 -4.42 -0.31 -6.12
CA PHE A 117 -4.39 0.99 -5.48
C PHE A 117 -4.90 2.07 -6.41
N GLN A 118 -5.67 3.01 -5.86
CA GLN A 118 -6.12 4.20 -6.56
C GLN A 118 -5.35 5.42 -6.05
N ARG A 119 -4.56 6.07 -6.91
CA ARG A 119 -3.93 7.35 -6.58
C ARG A 119 -4.99 8.47 -6.64
N THR A 120 -4.93 9.41 -5.70
CA THR A 120 -5.88 10.54 -5.66
C THR A 120 -5.82 11.40 -6.94
N ASN A 121 -4.65 11.53 -7.56
CA ASN A 121 -4.42 12.34 -8.78
C ASN A 121 -3.58 11.59 -9.83
N GLY A 122 -3.74 10.28 -9.96
CA GLY A 122 -2.93 9.47 -10.87
C GLY A 122 -3.65 8.24 -11.37
N GLN A 123 -2.99 7.51 -12.27
CA GLN A 123 -3.49 6.20 -12.69
C GLN A 123 -3.41 5.18 -11.54
N PRO A 124 -4.31 4.20 -11.52
CA PRO A 124 -4.19 3.05 -10.63
C PRO A 124 -2.86 2.31 -10.87
N PHE A 125 -2.42 1.60 -9.85
CA PHE A 125 -1.30 0.67 -9.93
C PHE A 125 -1.63 -0.59 -9.12
N ASN A 126 -0.90 -1.66 -9.38
CA ASN A 126 -1.02 -2.89 -8.61
C ASN A 126 0.28 -3.19 -7.87
N GLU A 127 0.14 -3.75 -6.67
CA GLU A 127 1.22 -4.49 -6.02
C GLU A 127 0.97 -5.98 -6.12
N PHE A 128 2.03 -6.73 -6.37
CA PHE A 128 2.04 -8.18 -6.31
C PHE A 128 2.94 -8.64 -5.17
N LYS A 129 2.37 -9.34 -4.20
CA LYS A 129 3.06 -9.81 -2.99
C LYS A 129 3.16 -11.32 -2.98
N ILE A 130 4.35 -11.84 -2.73
CA ILE A 130 4.63 -13.26 -2.53
C ILE A 130 5.16 -13.43 -1.12
N THR A 131 4.37 -14.09 -0.27
CA THR A 131 4.73 -14.38 1.11
C THR A 131 4.81 -15.87 1.38
N GLY A 132 5.71 -16.28 2.27
CA GLY A 132 5.71 -17.66 2.78
C GLY A 132 4.47 -17.92 3.63
N ALA A 133 3.72 -18.99 3.35
CA ALA A 133 2.53 -19.38 4.10
C ALA A 133 2.84 -19.85 5.54
N ARG A 134 4.11 -20.14 5.84
CA ARG A 134 4.58 -20.52 7.18
C ARG A 134 5.41 -19.39 7.79
N GLN A 135 5.18 -19.11 9.08
CA GLN A 135 6.02 -18.20 9.85
C GLN A 135 7.44 -18.77 9.98
N MET A 136 8.34 -18.35 9.09
CA MET A 136 9.76 -18.61 9.21
C MET A 136 10.46 -17.49 9.99
N VAL A 137 11.63 -17.79 10.57
CA VAL A 137 12.48 -16.84 11.31
C VAL A 137 12.83 -15.61 10.46
N THR A 138 12.92 -15.79 9.14
CA THR A 138 12.90 -14.69 8.16
C THR A 138 11.75 -14.97 7.20
N PRO A 139 10.62 -14.26 7.29
CA PRO A 139 9.50 -14.49 6.40
C PRO A 139 9.93 -14.18 4.97
N LEU A 140 9.71 -15.11 4.05
CA LEU A 140 9.82 -14.85 2.63
C LEU A 140 8.81 -13.75 2.30
N LEU A 141 9.29 -12.61 1.80
CA LEU A 141 8.49 -11.49 1.34
C LEU A 141 9.14 -10.94 0.08
N ASN A 142 8.44 -11.07 -1.04
CA ASN A 142 8.78 -10.35 -2.26
C ASN A 142 7.61 -9.46 -2.64
N VAL A 143 7.90 -8.23 -3.03
CA VAL A 143 6.91 -7.23 -3.43
C VAL A 143 7.34 -6.65 -4.76
N PHE A 144 6.41 -6.60 -5.70
CA PHE A 144 6.60 -6.09 -7.05
C PHE A 144 5.50 -5.09 -7.37
N VAL A 145 5.76 -4.15 -8.27
CA VAL A 145 4.79 -3.14 -8.66
C VAL A 145 4.55 -3.21 -10.17
N ASP A 146 3.29 -3.17 -10.56
CA ASP A 146 2.79 -2.87 -11.90
C ASP A 146 2.23 -1.44 -11.87
N ARG A 147 3.03 -0.48 -12.36
CA ARG A 147 2.81 0.96 -12.20
C ARG A 147 1.60 1.46 -12.98
N ASN A 148 1.20 0.74 -14.03
CA ASN A 148 0.10 1.12 -14.92
C ASN A 148 -1.14 0.23 -14.74
N ALA A 149 -1.07 -0.73 -13.82
CA ALA A 149 -2.05 -1.79 -13.65
C ALA A 149 -2.31 -2.56 -14.98
N ASP A 150 -1.34 -2.69 -15.88
CA ASP A 150 -1.56 -3.29 -17.21
C ASP A 150 -1.33 -4.81 -17.26
N GLY A 151 -0.87 -5.39 -16.15
CA GLY A 151 -0.51 -6.80 -16.00
C GLY A 151 0.99 -7.07 -16.14
N THR A 152 1.82 -6.05 -16.27
CA THR A 152 3.27 -6.14 -16.37
C THR A 152 3.91 -5.54 -15.12
N LEU A 153 4.76 -6.32 -14.43
CA LEU A 153 5.56 -5.84 -13.32
C LEU A 153 6.70 -4.99 -13.85
N ASP A 154 6.88 -3.80 -13.30
CA ASP A 154 7.92 -2.83 -13.68
C ASP A 154 9.11 -2.86 -12.73
N GLU A 155 8.89 -3.19 -11.45
CA GLU A 155 9.92 -3.08 -10.42
C GLU A 155 9.81 -4.12 -9.32
N VAL A 156 10.96 -4.44 -8.72
CA VAL A 156 11.09 -5.18 -7.47
C VAL A 156 11.22 -4.17 -6.35
N LEU A 157 10.26 -4.18 -5.44
CA LEU A 157 10.20 -3.26 -4.31
C LEU A 157 10.81 -3.87 -3.05
N LYS A 158 10.64 -5.19 -2.88
CA LYS A 158 11.24 -5.95 -1.79
C LYS A 158 11.52 -7.38 -2.21
N GLY A 159 12.53 -7.99 -1.59
CA GLY A 159 12.89 -9.39 -1.80
C GLY A 159 13.95 -9.57 -2.89
N ALA A 160 14.39 -10.81 -3.07
CA ALA A 160 15.50 -11.16 -3.97
C ALA A 160 15.04 -11.96 -5.21
N MET A 161 13.73 -12.16 -5.37
CA MET A 161 13.20 -12.87 -6.52
C MET A 161 13.28 -11.99 -7.78
N ALA A 162 13.78 -12.58 -8.87
CA ALA A 162 13.86 -11.92 -10.17
C ALA A 162 12.47 -11.58 -10.73
N LEU A 163 12.39 -10.43 -11.40
CA LEU A 163 11.14 -9.88 -11.92
C LEU A 163 10.50 -10.80 -12.97
N GLU A 164 11.29 -11.46 -13.82
CA GLU A 164 10.79 -12.39 -14.85
C GLU A 164 10.11 -13.61 -14.21
N LYS A 165 10.65 -14.11 -13.10
CA LYS A 165 10.06 -15.23 -12.36
C LYS A 165 8.76 -14.81 -11.68
N ALA A 166 8.72 -13.61 -11.11
CA ALA A 166 7.52 -13.06 -10.50
C ALA A 166 6.43 -12.77 -11.54
N GLN A 167 6.80 -12.27 -12.71
CA GLN A 167 5.89 -11.97 -13.81
C GLN A 167 5.10 -13.19 -14.26
N ALA A 168 5.74 -14.36 -14.33
CA ALA A 168 5.05 -15.60 -14.67
C ALA A 168 3.94 -15.93 -13.65
N GLN A 169 4.24 -15.84 -12.35
CA GLN A 169 3.25 -16.09 -11.29
C GLN A 169 2.15 -15.01 -11.26
N TYR A 170 2.51 -13.76 -11.54
CA TYR A 170 1.56 -12.66 -11.62
C TYR A 170 0.57 -12.85 -12.77
N ALA A 171 1.05 -13.25 -13.95
CA ALA A 171 0.21 -13.56 -15.10
C ALA A 171 -0.77 -14.71 -14.81
N GLU A 172 -0.31 -15.78 -14.18
CA GLU A 172 -1.16 -16.91 -13.76
C GLU A 172 -2.26 -16.45 -12.77
N MET A 173 -1.89 -15.61 -11.80
CA MET A 173 -2.86 -15.03 -10.86
C MET A 173 -3.87 -14.12 -11.56
N ILE A 174 -3.44 -13.31 -12.51
CA ILE A 174 -4.31 -12.45 -13.30
C ILE A 174 -5.34 -13.29 -14.05
N GLU A 175 -4.88 -14.33 -14.74
CA GLU A 175 -5.77 -15.21 -15.51
C GLU A 175 -6.80 -15.88 -14.59
N ALA A 176 -6.34 -16.49 -13.49
CA ALA A 176 -7.21 -17.13 -12.52
C ALA A 176 -8.21 -16.15 -11.89
N GLY A 177 -7.75 -14.93 -11.57
CA GLY A 177 -8.58 -13.88 -10.99
C GLY A 177 -9.65 -13.36 -11.95
N LEU A 178 -9.32 -13.18 -13.23
CA LEU A 178 -10.27 -12.79 -14.27
C LEU A 178 -11.31 -13.89 -14.52
N GLN A 179 -10.89 -15.15 -14.60
CA GLN A 179 -11.80 -16.30 -14.76
C GLN A 179 -12.79 -16.40 -13.58
N ARG A 180 -12.33 -16.15 -12.35
CA ARG A 180 -13.15 -16.16 -11.13
C ARG A 180 -13.96 -14.88 -10.92
N GLN A 181 -13.82 -13.90 -11.82
CA GLN A 181 -14.41 -12.56 -11.68
C GLN A 181 -14.00 -11.83 -10.38
N ALA A 182 -12.84 -12.19 -9.80
CA ALA A 182 -12.24 -11.49 -8.67
C ALA A 182 -11.36 -10.31 -9.14
N LEU A 183 -10.88 -10.37 -10.38
CA LEU A 183 -10.27 -9.25 -11.09
C LEU A 183 -11.18 -8.81 -12.24
N ILE A 184 -11.05 -7.55 -12.65
CA ILE A 184 -11.72 -6.98 -13.82
C ILE A 184 -10.69 -6.35 -14.74
N ARG A 185 -10.99 -6.37 -16.05
CA ARG A 185 -10.26 -5.60 -17.04
C ARG A 185 -11.08 -4.38 -17.46
N THR A 186 -10.52 -3.18 -17.32
CA THR A 186 -11.18 -1.93 -17.68
C THR A 186 -10.17 -0.94 -18.24
N ASN A 187 -10.43 -0.38 -19.42
CA ASN A 187 -9.54 0.58 -20.09
C ASN A 187 -8.07 0.10 -20.21
N GLY A 188 -7.87 -1.19 -20.49
CA GLY A 188 -6.54 -1.81 -20.55
C GLY A 188 -5.96 -2.22 -19.19
N MET A 189 -6.46 -1.68 -18.09
CA MET A 189 -6.01 -1.97 -16.73
C MET A 189 -6.68 -3.23 -16.16
N ILE A 190 -6.00 -3.87 -15.22
CA ILE A 190 -6.40 -5.07 -14.48
C ILE A 190 -6.49 -4.68 -13.02
N LEU A 191 -7.69 -4.72 -12.46
CA LEU A 191 -7.95 -4.26 -11.09
C LEU A 191 -8.69 -5.32 -10.29
N VAL A 192 -8.44 -5.37 -8.98
CA VAL A 192 -9.25 -6.16 -8.05
C VAL A 192 -10.69 -5.63 -8.03
N LYS A 193 -11.65 -6.52 -8.24
CA LYS A 193 -13.08 -6.20 -8.30
C LYS A 193 -13.60 -5.85 -6.90
N GLU A 194 -14.44 -4.80 -6.83
CA GLU A 194 -15.19 -4.51 -5.60
C GLU A 194 -16.30 -5.57 -5.39
N PRO A 195 -16.52 -6.04 -4.15
CA PRO A 195 -17.64 -6.93 -3.83
C PRO A 195 -19.01 -6.27 -4.06
#